data_AF-A0A969U4P1-F1
#
_entry.id   AF-A0A969U4P1-F1
#
_cell.length_a   1.000
_cell.length_b   1.000
_cell.length_c   1.000
_cell.angle_alpha   90.00
_cell.angle_beta   90.00
_cell.angle_gamma   90.00
#
_symmetry.space_group_name_H-M   'P 1'
#
loop_
_entity.id
_entity.type
_entity.pdbx_description
1 polymer ?
#
loop_
_entity_poly.entity_id
_entity_poly.type
_entity_poly.pdbx_seq_one_letter_code
_entity_poly.pdbx_strand_id
1 'polypeptide(L)'
;MQLEISDIELPIDADIIALDRDDRAVMLIEVKIIQEREEVAKQRIVDRTIDWIKAVLAKMSDRNTLIPYAMFVDMEQILILKWDGVNLSEPVCSLNTDEILRHYEPEFGKKRIFKRYLTRLVEAWLRDLAYNWKSKIPPASEQIAKIGVMPLLAGGTTKSRVEIGGNFIYRD
;
A
#
# COMPACT_ATOMS: atom_id res chain seq x y z
N MET A 1 -18.20 -0.06 -13.75
CA MET A 1 -18.53 -1.45 -13.41
C MET A 1 -17.97 -1.66 -12.02
N GLN A 2 -18.83 -1.83 -11.03
CA GLN A 2 -18.40 -2.19 -9.67
C GLN A 2 -17.87 -3.62 -9.72
N LEU A 3 -16.71 -3.87 -9.10
CA LEU A 3 -16.17 -5.23 -8.93
C LEU A 3 -16.94 -5.91 -7.80
N GLU A 4 -17.51 -7.09 -8.05
CA GLU A 4 -18.12 -7.88 -6.98
C GLU A 4 -17.10 -8.83 -6.33
N ILE A 5 -17.32 -9.20 -5.06
CA ILE A 5 -16.42 -10.10 -4.30
C ILE A 5 -16.32 -11.48 -4.97
N SER A 6 -17.38 -11.89 -5.68
CA SER A 6 -17.40 -13.12 -6.50
C SER A 6 -16.39 -13.11 -7.63
N ASP A 7 -16.00 -11.93 -8.13
CA ASP A 7 -15.10 -11.79 -9.27
C ASP A 7 -13.63 -11.88 -8.88
N ILE A 8 -13.33 -11.89 -7.57
CA ILE A 8 -11.98 -12.07 -7.04
C ILE A 8 -11.72 -13.56 -6.79
N GLU A 9 -10.89 -14.15 -7.64
CA GLU A 9 -10.33 -15.48 -7.47
C GLU A 9 -9.01 -15.43 -6.67
N LEU A 10 -8.78 -16.44 -5.83
CA LEU A 10 -7.54 -16.60 -5.09
C LEU A 10 -6.60 -17.57 -5.85
N PRO A 11 -5.28 -17.39 -5.77
CA PRO A 11 -4.59 -16.34 -5.02
C PRO A 11 -4.65 -14.98 -5.71
N ILE A 12 -4.62 -13.91 -4.91
CA ILE A 12 -4.64 -12.52 -5.40
C ILE A 12 -3.21 -12.01 -5.51
N ASP A 13 -2.87 -11.42 -6.66
CA ASP A 13 -1.60 -10.73 -6.85
C ASP A 13 -1.64 -9.36 -6.16
N ALA A 14 -0.86 -9.20 -5.09
CA ALA A 14 -0.62 -7.93 -4.43
C ALA A 14 0.75 -7.37 -4.83
N ASP A 15 0.82 -6.05 -5.06
CA ASP A 15 2.10 -5.41 -5.37
C ASP A 15 3.06 -5.47 -4.17
N ILE A 16 2.59 -5.10 -2.97
CA ILE A 16 3.32 -5.22 -1.71
C ILE A 16 2.35 -5.62 -0.59
N ILE A 17 2.81 -6.48 0.32
CA ILE A 17 2.21 -6.72 1.63
C ILE A 17 3.19 -6.30 2.72
N ALA A 18 2.72 -5.50 3.68
CA ALA A 18 3.46 -5.27 4.92
C ALA A 18 3.02 -6.29 5.98
N LEU A 19 4.00 -6.90 6.63
CA LEU A 19 3.85 -7.81 7.74
C LEU A 19 4.36 -7.15 9.02
N ASP A 20 3.71 -7.42 10.15
CA ASP A 20 4.27 -7.08 11.45
C ASP A 20 5.40 -8.06 11.85
N ARG A 21 5.98 -7.85 13.03
CA ARG A 21 7.05 -8.70 13.58
C ARG A 21 6.65 -10.16 13.81
N ASP A 22 5.35 -10.46 13.84
CA ASP A 22 4.79 -11.79 14.07
C ASP A 22 4.30 -12.41 12.73
N ASP A 23 4.78 -11.88 11.59
CA ASP A 23 4.43 -12.27 10.22
C ASP A 23 2.93 -12.13 9.87
N ARG A 24 2.19 -11.30 10.59
CA ARG A 24 0.76 -11.03 10.29
C ARG A 24 0.65 -9.89 9.28
N ALA A 25 -0.19 -10.07 8.26
CA ALA A 25 -0.46 -9.03 7.29
C ALA A 25 -1.16 -7.83 7.93
N VAL A 26 -0.49 -6.67 7.89
CA VAL A 26 -0.99 -5.41 8.48
C VAL A 26 -1.38 -4.39 7.44
N MET A 27 -0.87 -4.50 6.21
CA MET A 27 -1.22 -3.59 5.12
C MET A 27 -1.15 -4.25 3.74
N LEU A 28 -2.23 -4.06 2.96
CA LEU A 28 -2.25 -4.34 1.52
C LEU A 28 -1.86 -3.08 0.75
N ILE A 29 -0.88 -3.15 -0.14
CA ILE A 29 -0.35 -1.97 -0.83
C ILE A 29 -0.37 -2.21 -2.35
N GLU A 30 -1.03 -1.32 -3.07
CA GLU A 30 -1.11 -1.32 -4.54
C GLU A 30 -0.36 -0.14 -5.13
N VAL A 31 0.46 -0.42 -6.16
CA VAL A 31 1.34 0.56 -6.79
C VAL A 31 0.96 0.73 -8.26
N LYS A 32 0.56 1.94 -8.65
CA LYS A 32 0.22 2.26 -10.05
C LYS A 32 1.16 3.32 -10.63
N ILE A 33 1.42 3.21 -11.92
CA ILE A 33 2.01 4.29 -12.72
C ILE A 33 0.89 4.84 -13.58
N ILE A 34 0.36 6.00 -13.20
CA ILE A 34 -0.70 6.67 -13.94
C ILE A 34 -0.05 7.65 -14.91
N GLN A 35 -0.36 7.50 -16.21
CA GLN A 35 0.15 8.37 -17.28
C GLN A 35 -0.93 9.30 -17.85
N GLU A 36 -2.17 9.14 -17.37
CA GLU A 36 -3.28 9.99 -17.77
C GLU A 36 -3.03 11.43 -17.37
N ARG A 37 -3.29 12.36 -18.30
CA ARG A 37 -3.11 13.80 -18.07
C ARG A 37 -4.36 14.47 -17.52
N GLU A 38 -5.52 13.91 -17.79
CA GLU A 38 -6.80 14.46 -17.35
C GLU A 38 -7.08 14.00 -15.92
N GLU A 39 -7.28 14.94 -15.01
CA GLU A 39 -7.53 14.67 -13.59
C GLU A 39 -8.72 13.73 -13.36
N VAL A 40 -9.79 13.87 -14.15
CA VAL A 40 -10.96 12.99 -14.07
C VAL A 40 -10.59 11.54 -14.46
N ALA A 41 -9.71 11.35 -15.44
CA ALA A 41 -9.26 10.03 -15.85
C ALA A 41 -8.34 9.41 -14.80
N LYS A 42 -7.42 10.20 -14.21
CA LYS A 42 -6.58 9.77 -13.09
C LYS A 42 -7.43 9.31 -11.91
N GLN A 43 -8.39 10.14 -11.48
CA GLN A 43 -9.25 9.83 -10.35
C GLN A 43 -10.04 8.53 -10.57
N ARG A 44 -10.56 8.30 -11.78
CA ARG A 44 -11.23 7.02 -12.12
C ARG A 44 -10.32 5.80 -11.98
N ILE A 45 -9.01 5.92 -12.21
CA ILE A 45 -8.06 4.81 -12.02
C ILE A 45 -7.82 4.58 -10.52
N VAL A 46 -7.70 5.66 -9.74
CA VAL A 46 -7.59 5.62 -8.29
C VAL A 46 -8.83 4.93 -7.69
N ASP A 47 -10.03 5.41 -8.03
CA ASP A 47 -11.30 4.87 -7.52
C ASP A 47 -11.44 3.38 -7.83
N ARG A 48 -11.16 2.96 -9.08
CA ARG A 48 -11.20 1.54 -9.45
C ARG A 48 -10.19 0.69 -8.68
N THR A 49 -9.02 1.25 -8.38
CA THR A 49 -8.01 0.54 -7.59
C THR A 49 -8.45 0.40 -6.14
N ILE A 50 -9.08 1.43 -5.57
CA ILE A 50 -9.66 1.39 -4.22
C ILE A 50 -10.82 0.40 -4.14
N ASP A 51 -11.69 0.36 -5.16
CA ASP A 51 -12.77 -0.65 -5.26
C ASP A 51 -12.21 -2.08 -5.28
N TRP A 52 -11.14 -2.30 -6.06
CA TRP A 52 -10.44 -3.58 -6.07
C TRP A 52 -9.83 -3.92 -4.71
N ILE A 53 -9.12 -2.98 -4.06
CA ILE A 53 -8.56 -3.14 -2.71
C ILE A 53 -9.68 -3.56 -1.74
N LYS A 54 -10.83 -2.90 -1.78
CA LYS A 54 -11.98 -3.22 -0.94
C LYS A 54 -12.46 -4.66 -1.16
N ALA A 55 -12.60 -5.08 -2.42
CA ALA A 55 -13.02 -6.44 -2.74
C ALA A 55 -12.02 -7.49 -2.25
N VAL A 56 -10.71 -7.22 -2.38
CA VAL A 56 -9.64 -8.08 -1.84
C VAL A 56 -9.71 -8.19 -0.33
N LEU A 57 -9.81 -7.07 0.39
CA LEU A 57 -9.89 -7.05 1.86
C LEU A 57 -11.13 -7.78 2.38
N ALA A 58 -12.27 -7.62 1.72
CA ALA A 58 -13.49 -8.35 2.06
C ALA A 58 -13.29 -9.87 1.87
N LYS A 59 -12.71 -10.29 0.74
CA LYS A 59 -12.39 -11.69 0.46
C LYS A 59 -11.46 -12.32 1.50
N MET A 60 -10.46 -11.56 1.95
CA MET A 60 -9.52 -12.01 3.00
C MET A 60 -10.21 -12.09 4.37
N SER A 61 -11.12 -11.15 4.65
CA SER A 61 -11.92 -11.16 5.89
C SER A 61 -12.84 -12.38 5.97
N ASP A 62 -13.45 -12.79 4.85
CA ASP A 62 -14.23 -14.04 4.74
C ASP A 62 -13.41 -15.31 5.04
N ARG A 63 -12.07 -15.21 4.98
CA ARG A 63 -11.12 -16.27 5.32
C ARG A 63 -10.52 -16.11 6.72
N ASN A 64 -11.12 -15.28 7.58
CA ASN A 64 -10.64 -14.93 8.92
C ASN A 64 -9.26 -14.24 8.91
N THR A 65 -8.88 -13.57 7.83
CA THR A 65 -7.65 -12.78 7.74
C THR A 65 -7.99 -11.30 7.70
N LEU A 66 -7.83 -10.60 8.82
CA LEU A 66 -8.05 -9.16 8.90
C LEU A 66 -6.75 -8.40 8.59
N ILE A 67 -6.71 -7.70 7.46
CA ILE A 67 -5.64 -6.76 7.11
C ILE A 67 -6.15 -5.34 7.41
N PRO A 68 -5.72 -4.70 8.52
CA PRO A 68 -6.35 -3.49 9.05
C PRO A 68 -6.14 -2.23 8.23
N TYR A 69 -5.12 -2.19 7.36
CA TYR A 69 -4.84 -1.04 6.51
C TYR A 69 -4.69 -1.44 5.04
N ALA A 70 -4.96 -0.47 4.17
CA ALA A 70 -4.58 -0.55 2.77
C ALA A 70 -3.88 0.75 2.36
N MET A 71 -3.06 0.65 1.31
CA MET A 71 -2.35 1.80 0.74
C MET A 71 -2.44 1.76 -0.78
N PHE A 72 -2.85 2.87 -1.36
CA PHE A 72 -2.69 3.13 -2.78
C PHE A 72 -1.48 4.05 -2.96
N VAL A 73 -0.62 3.74 -3.92
CA VAL A 73 0.53 4.58 -4.27
C VAL A 73 0.59 4.80 -5.77
N ASP A 74 0.68 6.06 -6.18
CA ASP A 74 1.16 6.44 -7.50
C ASP A 74 2.32 7.45 -7.39
N MET A 75 2.70 8.04 -8.52
CA MET A 75 3.80 9.00 -8.59
C MET A 75 3.52 10.34 -7.90
N GLU A 76 2.25 10.67 -7.63
CA GLU A 76 1.79 11.95 -7.10
C GLU A 76 1.36 11.82 -5.63
N GLN A 77 0.67 10.73 -5.28
CA GLN A 77 0.08 10.55 -3.95
C GLN A 77 0.22 9.13 -3.37
N ILE A 78 0.31 9.10 -2.05
CA ILE A 78 0.12 7.92 -1.21
C ILE A 78 -1.17 8.14 -0.41
N LEU A 79 -2.12 7.23 -0.57
CA LEU A 79 -3.38 7.23 0.17
C LEU A 79 -3.42 6.02 1.09
N ILE A 80 -3.64 6.23 2.39
CA ILE A 80 -3.77 5.17 3.39
C ILE A 80 -5.21 5.11 3.85
N LEU A 81 -5.80 3.93 3.78
CA LEU A 81 -7.18 3.63 4.14
C LEU A 81 -7.20 2.61 5.27
N LYS A 82 -8.27 2.62 6.07
CA LYS A 82 -8.47 1.68 7.18
C LYS A 82 -9.61 0.72 6.85
N TRP A 83 -9.42 -0.54 7.19
CA TRP A 83 -10.42 -1.59 7.05
C TRP A 83 -10.83 -2.10 8.44
N ASP A 84 -12.13 -2.13 8.71
CA ASP A 84 -12.69 -2.61 9.98
C ASP A 84 -13.24 -4.05 9.92
N GLY A 85 -13.10 -4.72 8.77
CA GLY A 85 -13.71 -6.02 8.49
C GLY A 85 -14.95 -5.95 7.60
N VAL A 86 -15.54 -4.77 7.43
CA VAL A 86 -16.80 -4.55 6.70
C VAL A 86 -16.71 -3.37 5.74
N ASN A 87 -16.15 -2.25 6.20
CA ASN A 87 -16.06 -1.00 5.47
C ASN A 87 -14.61 -0.57 5.29
N LEU A 88 -14.29 -0.15 4.07
CA LEU A 88 -13.06 0.56 3.76
C LEU A 88 -13.35 2.05 3.97
N SER A 89 -12.57 2.70 4.83
CA SER A 89 -12.73 4.13 5.10
C SER A 89 -12.36 4.98 3.89
N GLU A 90 -12.78 6.24 3.89
CA GLU A 90 -12.07 7.28 3.15
C GLU A 90 -10.58 7.33 3.58
N PRO A 91 -9.68 7.91 2.76
CA PRO A 91 -8.27 8.04 3.13
C PRO A 91 -8.10 8.70 4.51
N VAL A 92 -7.51 7.97 5.46
CA VAL A 92 -7.18 8.47 6.80
C VAL A 92 -5.87 9.26 6.80
N CYS A 93 -5.06 9.10 5.75
CA CYS A 93 -3.87 9.88 5.49
C CYS A 93 -3.62 9.97 3.99
N SER A 94 -3.32 11.18 3.52
CA SER A 94 -2.89 11.46 2.14
C SER A 94 -1.54 12.16 2.20
N LEU A 95 -0.55 11.64 1.47
CA LEU A 95 0.81 12.17 1.43
C LEU A 95 1.21 12.42 -0.03
N ASN A 96 2.10 13.38 -0.24
CA ASN A 96 2.72 13.61 -1.53
C ASN A 96 3.83 12.58 -1.77
N THR A 97 3.71 11.72 -2.79
CA THR A 97 4.70 10.65 -3.03
C THR A 97 6.10 11.22 -3.27
N ASP A 98 6.19 12.31 -4.01
CA ASP A 98 7.44 12.93 -4.42
C ASP A 98 8.21 13.48 -3.21
N GLU A 99 7.54 14.16 -2.27
CA GLU A 99 8.14 14.64 -1.03
C GLU A 99 8.73 13.51 -0.18
N ILE A 100 8.07 12.34 -0.17
CA ILE A 100 8.54 11.17 0.58
C ILE A 100 9.69 10.48 -0.15
N LEU A 101 9.52 10.18 -1.43
CA LEU A 101 10.43 9.31 -2.17
C LEU A 101 11.68 10.04 -2.69
N ARG A 102 11.67 11.38 -2.80
CA ARG A 102 12.89 12.17 -3.07
C ARG A 102 14.00 11.95 -2.03
N HIS A 103 13.64 11.58 -0.80
CA HIS A 103 14.62 11.23 0.23
C HIS A 103 15.43 9.96 -0.10
N TYR A 104 14.83 9.04 -0.85
CA TYR A 104 15.44 7.78 -1.27
C TYR A 104 16.06 7.87 -2.66
N GLU A 105 15.46 8.68 -3.53
CA GLU A 105 15.87 8.93 -4.90
C GLU A 105 15.80 10.45 -5.17
N PRO A 106 16.92 11.20 -5.03
CA PRO A 106 16.92 12.66 -5.18
C PRO A 106 16.39 13.19 -6.53
N GLU A 107 16.43 12.36 -7.57
CA GLU A 107 15.87 12.67 -8.90
C GLU A 107 14.44 12.16 -9.09
N PHE A 108 13.75 11.76 -8.03
CA PHE A 108 12.33 11.38 -8.11
C PHE A 108 11.52 12.51 -8.75
N GLY A 109 10.59 12.16 -9.63
CA GLY A 109 9.83 13.11 -10.44
C GLY A 109 10.62 13.82 -11.56
N LYS A 110 11.96 13.73 -11.62
CA LYS A 110 12.79 14.31 -12.69
C LYS A 110 13.17 13.31 -13.78
N LYS A 111 13.01 12.03 -13.49
CA LYS A 111 13.26 10.93 -14.43
C LYS A 111 12.06 10.03 -14.56
N ARG A 112 12.00 9.30 -15.68
CA ARG A 112 10.99 8.27 -15.89
C ARG A 112 11.18 7.17 -14.85
N ILE A 113 10.14 6.90 -14.07
CA ILE A 113 10.11 5.83 -13.07
C ILE A 113 9.15 4.75 -13.55
N PHE A 114 9.63 3.51 -13.48
CA PHE A 114 8.82 2.33 -13.80
C PHE A 114 8.21 1.74 -12.53
N LYS A 115 7.08 1.05 -12.65
CA LYS A 115 6.33 0.46 -11.53
C LYS A 115 7.25 -0.32 -10.57
N ARG A 116 8.09 -1.23 -11.10
CA ARG A 116 9.03 -2.01 -10.29
C ARG A 116 9.97 -1.14 -9.44
N TYR A 117 10.41 0.00 -9.97
CA TYR A 117 11.29 0.89 -9.25
C TYR A 117 10.53 1.69 -8.18
N LEU A 118 9.32 2.17 -8.50
CA LEU A 118 8.43 2.79 -7.52
C LEU A 118 8.13 1.84 -6.35
N THR A 119 7.78 0.58 -6.64
CA THR A 119 7.57 -0.47 -5.63
C THR A 119 8.76 -0.57 -4.67
N ARG A 120 9.99 -0.64 -5.19
CA ARG A 120 11.21 -0.73 -4.35
C ARG A 120 11.44 0.52 -3.49
N LEU A 121 11.10 1.70 -3.99
CA LEU A 121 11.21 2.94 -3.22
C LEU A 121 10.18 2.98 -2.09
N VAL A 122 8.96 2.49 -2.34
CA VAL A 122 7.93 2.34 -1.30
C VAL A 122 8.39 1.34 -0.23
N GLU A 123 8.93 0.19 -0.62
CA GLU A 123 9.50 -0.78 0.34
C GLU A 123 10.64 -0.17 1.16
N ALA A 124 11.54 0.58 0.53
CA ALA A 124 12.63 1.26 1.22
C ALA A 124 12.13 2.28 2.26
N TRP A 125 11.06 3.01 1.92
CA TRP A 125 10.40 3.95 2.85
C TRP A 125 9.71 3.23 4.00
N LEU A 126 8.93 2.19 3.73
CA LEU A 126 8.27 1.38 4.78
C LEU A 126 9.30 0.73 5.71
N ARG A 127 10.42 0.27 5.16
CA ARG A 127 11.53 -0.26 5.96
C ARG A 127 12.17 0.82 6.83
N ASP A 128 12.30 2.06 6.33
CA ASP A 128 12.82 3.16 7.14
C ASP A 128 11.86 3.53 8.26
N LEU A 129 10.54 3.53 8.01
CA LEU A 129 9.53 3.68 9.06
C LEU A 129 9.63 2.57 10.12
N ALA A 130 9.90 1.33 9.72
CA ALA A 130 9.96 0.18 10.63
C ALA A 130 11.24 0.12 11.48
N TYR A 131 12.38 0.63 10.97
CA TYR A 131 13.71 0.39 11.55
C TYR A 131 14.60 1.62 11.68
N ASN A 132 14.19 2.78 11.15
CA ASN A 132 15.01 4.00 11.09
C ASN A 132 16.39 3.75 10.44
N TRP A 133 16.45 2.86 9.43
CA TRP A 133 17.72 2.35 8.87
C TRP A 133 18.49 3.41 8.07
N LYS A 134 17.77 4.36 7.44
CA LYS A 134 18.34 5.42 6.62
C LYS A 134 18.26 6.77 7.32
N SER A 135 17.21 7.00 8.09
CA SER A 135 16.91 8.30 8.68
C SER A 135 16.60 8.18 10.16
N LYS A 136 17.11 9.12 10.96
CA LYS A 136 16.70 9.23 12.37
C LYS A 136 15.19 9.47 12.48
N ILE A 137 14.64 10.28 11.58
CA ILE A 137 13.20 10.53 11.44
C ILE A 137 12.85 10.34 9.97
N PRO A 138 12.32 9.17 9.58
CA PRO A 138 11.87 8.91 8.21
C PRO A 138 10.80 9.93 7.75
N PRO A 139 10.74 10.28 6.46
CA PRO A 139 9.69 11.15 5.93
C PRO A 139 8.28 10.65 6.30
N ALA A 140 7.40 11.58 6.66
CA ALA A 140 6.03 11.36 7.14
C ALA A 140 5.86 10.55 8.44
N SER A 141 6.91 10.34 9.24
CA SER A 141 6.81 9.56 10.49
C SER A 141 5.69 10.02 11.42
N GLU A 142 5.50 11.34 11.58
CA GLU A 142 4.45 11.90 12.46
C GLU A 142 3.05 11.60 11.95
N GLN A 143 2.82 11.78 10.64
CA GLN A 143 1.54 11.49 9.99
C GLN A 143 1.19 10.00 10.11
N ILE A 144 2.16 9.11 9.87
CA ILE A 144 2.00 7.65 9.97
C ILE A 144 1.76 7.21 11.43
N ALA A 145 2.43 7.84 12.39
CA ALA A 145 2.20 7.58 13.81
C ALA A 145 0.80 8.00 14.25
N LYS A 146 0.32 9.16 13.79
CA LYS A 146 -1.01 9.70 14.13
C LYS A 146 -2.16 8.78 13.73
N ILE A 147 -2.03 8.06 12.63
CA ILE A 147 -3.06 7.10 12.16
C ILE A 147 -2.91 5.69 12.75
N GLY A 148 -1.89 5.45 13.59
CA GLY A 148 -1.67 4.18 14.28
C GLY A 148 -0.98 3.08 13.46
N VAL A 149 -0.42 3.42 12.29
CA VAL A 149 0.30 2.44 11.44
C VAL A 149 1.70 2.16 11.96
N MET A 150 2.38 3.16 12.54
CA MET A 150 3.78 3.04 12.97
C MET A 150 4.05 1.81 13.88
N PRO A 151 3.25 1.55 14.94
CA PRO A 151 3.47 0.39 15.80
C PRO A 151 3.29 -0.96 15.09
N LEU A 152 2.50 -1.02 14.02
CA LEU A 152 2.27 -2.24 13.24
C LEU A 152 3.45 -2.56 12.32
N LEU A 153 4.14 -1.53 11.82
CA LEU A 153 5.33 -1.70 10.97
C LEU A 153 6.59 -2.00 11.80
N ALA A 154 6.63 -1.57 13.06
CA ALA A 154 7.82 -1.68 13.91
C ALA A 154 8.30 -3.13 14.03
N GLY A 155 9.52 -3.40 13.55
CA GLY A 155 10.10 -4.76 13.54
C GLY A 155 9.48 -5.72 12.52
N GLY A 156 8.60 -5.23 11.64
CA GLY A 156 7.98 -6.00 10.57
C GLY A 156 8.79 -6.03 9.27
N THR A 157 8.21 -6.52 8.18
CA THR A 157 8.86 -6.55 6.87
C THR A 157 7.87 -6.28 5.75
N THR A 158 8.37 -6.04 4.53
CA THR A 158 7.55 -6.03 3.32
C THR A 158 7.89 -7.23 2.45
N LYS A 159 6.91 -7.70 1.70
CA LYS A 159 7.06 -8.66 0.61
C LYS A 159 6.42 -8.08 -0.64
N SER A 160 7.02 -8.27 -1.80
CA SER A 160 6.55 -7.69 -3.07
C SER A 160 6.22 -8.77 -4.09
N ARG A 161 5.26 -8.51 -4.99
CA ARG A 161 4.82 -9.46 -6.03
C ARG A 161 4.36 -10.79 -5.45
N VAL A 162 3.57 -10.67 -4.38
CA VAL A 162 3.13 -11.83 -3.63
C VAL A 162 1.73 -12.23 -4.04
N GLU A 163 1.54 -13.53 -4.09
CA GLU A 163 0.23 -14.16 -4.23
C GLU A 163 -0.33 -14.40 -2.83
N ILE A 164 -1.48 -13.81 -2.48
CA ILE A 164 -2.13 -13.99 -1.18
C ILE A 164 -3.41 -14.81 -1.29
N GLY A 165 -3.64 -15.71 -0.32
CA GLY A 165 -4.92 -16.40 -0.19
C GLY A 165 -5.18 -16.88 1.23
N GLY A 166 -6.11 -16.19 1.92
CA GLY A 166 -6.36 -16.42 3.34
C GLY A 166 -5.10 -16.17 4.17
N ASN A 167 -4.68 -17.14 4.99
CA ASN A 167 -3.50 -17.01 5.85
C ASN A 167 -2.17 -17.33 5.14
N PHE A 168 -2.19 -17.58 3.83
CA PHE A 168 -1.01 -17.99 3.08
C PHE A 168 -0.53 -16.90 2.13
N ILE A 169 0.80 -16.77 2.07
CA ILE A 169 1.53 -16.00 1.06
C ILE A 169 2.29 -17.03 0.23
N TYR A 170 1.91 -17.19 -1.04
CA TYR A 170 2.32 -18.32 -1.88
C TYR A 170 3.62 -18.08 -2.65
N ARG A 171 4.04 -16.83 -2.81
CA ARG A 171 5.22 -16.46 -3.60
C ARG A 171 5.89 -15.19 -3.07
N ASP A 172 7.23 -15.16 -3.10
CA ASP A 172 8.13 -14.01 -2.87
C ASP A 172 9.10 -13.85 -4.05
#